data_AF-A0A815W2K2-F1
#
_entry.id   AF-A0A815W2K2-F1
#
_cell.length_a   1.000
_cell.length_b   1.000
_cell.length_c   1.000
_cell.angle_alpha   90.00
_cell.angle_beta   90.00
_cell.angle_gamma   90.00
#
_symmetry.space_group_name_H-M   'P 1'
#
loop_
_entity.id
_entity.type
_entity.pdbx_description
1 polymer ?
#
loop_
_entity_poly.entity_id
_entity_poly.type
_entity_poly.pdbx_seq_one_letter_code
_entity_poly.pdbx_strand_id
1 'polypeptide(L)'
;LIDYLQKEGDPERNINWDLIRLVLASVADTAVLLFQDVLDLEEGCQMNDPAFTPDYEENWRWRFQWEQLKQSAKDKLKSLTYIYGRHLPEEALERPDTEAGVDEKTDSIKQPKAY
;
A
#
# COMPACT_ATOMS: atom_id res chain seq x y z
N LEU A 1 -19.34 10.87 -3.75
CA LEU A 1 -17.91 10.88 -4.17
C LEU A 1 -17.70 11.63 -5.49
N ILE A 2 -18.55 11.44 -6.50
CA ILE A 2 -18.49 12.20 -7.75
C ILE A 2 -18.63 13.70 -7.49
N ASP A 3 -19.65 14.10 -6.73
CA ASP A 3 -19.88 15.49 -6.33
C ASP A 3 -18.73 16.06 -5.48
N TYR A 4 -18.09 15.23 -4.67
CA TYR A 4 -16.97 15.66 -3.83
C TYR A 4 -15.69 15.91 -4.66
N LEU A 5 -15.43 15.01 -5.60
CA LEU A 5 -14.28 15.11 -6.50
C LEU A 5 -14.51 16.11 -7.64
N GLN A 6 -15.75 16.56 -7.87
CA GLN A 6 -16.14 17.45 -8.99
C GLN A 6 -15.62 16.95 -10.35
N LYS A 7 -15.59 15.62 -10.53
CA LYS A 7 -15.11 14.94 -11.74
C LYS A 7 -16.23 14.09 -12.31
N GLU A 8 -17.17 14.72 -13.00
CA GLU A 8 -18.20 14.04 -13.80
C GLU A 8 -17.68 13.72 -15.21
N GLY A 9 -17.99 12.52 -15.73
CA GLY A 9 -17.78 12.18 -17.14
C GLY A 9 -16.35 11.87 -17.58
N ASP A 10 -15.40 11.69 -16.66
CA ASP A 10 -14.02 11.31 -17.00
C ASP A 10 -13.90 9.80 -17.25
N PRO A 11 -13.60 9.34 -18.49
CA PRO A 11 -13.46 7.92 -18.81
C PRO A 11 -12.14 7.31 -18.32
N GLU A 12 -11.14 8.11 -17.93
CA GLU A 12 -9.85 7.63 -17.40
C GLU A 12 -9.81 7.61 -15.86
N ARG A 13 -11.00 7.60 -15.24
CA ARG A 13 -11.15 7.72 -13.79
C ARG A 13 -10.54 6.53 -13.06
N ASN A 14 -9.44 6.80 -12.38
CA ASN A 14 -8.87 5.87 -11.42
C ASN A 14 -9.23 6.33 -10.00
N ILE A 15 -10.30 5.75 -9.46
CA ILE A 15 -10.95 6.21 -8.24
C ILE A 15 -10.08 6.03 -7.00
N ASN A 16 -9.34 4.92 -6.91
CA ASN A 16 -8.38 4.66 -5.84
C ASN A 16 -7.26 5.70 -5.85
N TRP A 17 -6.68 6.06 -7.00
CA TRP A 17 -5.67 7.11 -7.04
C TRP A 17 -6.22 8.51 -6.73
N ASP A 18 -7.48 8.80 -7.08
CA ASP A 18 -8.13 10.05 -6.66
C ASP A 18 -8.32 10.08 -5.12
N LEU A 19 -8.67 8.95 -4.50
CA LEU A 19 -8.77 8.84 -3.03
C LEU A 19 -7.39 8.93 -2.36
N ILE A 20 -6.35 8.29 -2.91
CA ILE A 20 -4.96 8.43 -2.43
C ILE A 20 -4.55 9.91 -2.41
N ARG A 21 -4.87 10.67 -3.47
CA ARG A 21 -4.58 12.11 -3.52
C ARG A 21 -5.30 12.87 -2.41
N LEU A 22 -6.57 12.56 -2.14
CA LEU A 22 -7.31 13.21 -1.06
C LEU A 22 -6.71 12.91 0.32
N VAL A 23 -6.33 11.66 0.58
CA VAL A 23 -5.69 11.26 1.83
C VAL A 23 -4.37 12.01 2.02
N LEU A 24 -3.52 12.04 0.99
CA LEU A 24 -2.24 12.75 1.04
C LEU A 24 -2.41 14.28 1.15
N ALA A 25 -3.42 14.87 0.51
CA ALA A 25 -3.71 16.31 0.58
C ALA A 25 -4.33 16.77 1.90
N SER A 26 -4.80 15.85 2.74
CA SER A 26 -5.48 16.19 4.00
C SER A 26 -4.56 16.88 5.01
N VAL A 27 -5.16 17.53 6.00
CA VAL A 27 -4.46 18.15 7.14
C VAL A 27 -4.06 17.15 8.24
N ALA A 28 -4.31 15.85 8.04
CA ALA A 28 -3.96 14.84 9.03
C ALA A 28 -2.44 14.71 9.17
N ASP A 29 -1.94 14.60 10.39
CA ASP A 29 -0.51 14.42 10.66
C ASP A 29 0.04 13.16 9.98
N THR A 30 -0.74 12.07 10.00
CA THR A 30 -0.38 10.78 9.42
C THR A 30 -1.37 10.36 8.35
N ALA A 31 -0.85 9.98 7.18
CA ALA A 31 -1.61 9.38 6.08
C ALA A 31 -1.15 7.93 5.89
N VAL A 32 -2.08 6.98 5.99
CA VAL A 32 -1.82 5.54 5.77
C VAL A 32 -2.61 5.11 4.54
N LEU A 33 -1.93 4.44 3.62
CA LEU A 33 -2.51 3.91 2.38
C LEU A 33 -2.51 2.38 2.44
N LEU A 34 -3.54 1.75 1.88
CA LEU A 34 -3.52 0.31 1.65
C LEU A 34 -2.64 0.02 0.44
N PHE A 35 -1.81 -1.01 0.53
CA PHE A 35 -0.92 -1.33 -0.57
C PHE A 35 -1.68 -1.88 -1.78
N GLN A 36 -2.84 -2.51 -1.56
CA GLN A 36 -3.77 -2.90 -2.62
C GLN A 36 -4.21 -1.72 -3.50
N ASP A 37 -4.50 -0.56 -2.90
CA ASP A 37 -4.93 0.65 -3.63
C ASP A 37 -3.79 1.24 -4.46
N VAL A 38 -2.56 1.20 -3.94
CA VAL A 38 -1.34 1.65 -4.65
C VAL A 38 -1.05 0.76 -5.85
N LEU A 39 -1.32 -0.55 -5.71
CA LEU A 39 -1.15 -1.53 -6.78
C LEU A 39 -2.30 -1.51 -7.80
N ASP A 40 -3.37 -0.74 -7.54
CA ASP A 40 -4.54 -0.63 -8.42
C ASP A 40 -5.21 -1.99 -8.65
N LEU A 41 -5.34 -2.79 -7.58
CA LEU A 41 -5.95 -4.11 -7.63
C LEU A 41 -7.48 -4.03 -7.66
N GLU A 42 -8.09 -4.93 -8.42
CA GLU A 42 -9.55 -5.08 -8.52
C GLU A 42 -10.11 -5.93 -7.36
N GLU A 43 -11.38 -6.33 -7.47
CA GLU A 43 -12.10 -7.12 -6.47
C GLU A 43 -11.39 -8.45 -6.14
N GLY A 44 -11.53 -8.93 -4.90
CA GLY A 44 -10.89 -10.17 -4.42
C GLY A 44 -9.49 -10.00 -3.80
N CYS A 45 -8.93 -8.79 -3.82
CA CYS A 45 -7.67 -8.49 -3.11
C CYS A 45 -7.84 -8.08 -1.63
N GLN A 46 -9.07 -8.19 -1.12
CA GLN A 46 -9.42 -7.77 0.23
C GLN A 46 -8.62 -8.55 1.27
N MET A 47 -8.14 -7.86 2.30
CA MET A 47 -7.44 -8.51 3.39
C MET A 47 -8.40 -9.31 4.28
N ASN A 48 -9.64 -8.85 4.47
CA ASN A 48 -10.62 -9.49 5.33
C ASN A 48 -12.05 -9.08 4.97
N ASP A 49 -12.97 -10.04 4.96
CA ASP A 49 -14.41 -9.83 4.98
C ASP A 49 -14.97 -10.14 6.39
N PRO A 50 -15.39 -9.12 7.17
CA PRO A 50 -15.90 -9.30 8.53
C PRO A 50 -17.18 -10.15 8.64
N ALA A 51 -18.01 -10.21 7.58
CA ALA A 51 -19.28 -10.93 7.61
C ALA A 51 -19.12 -12.41 7.26
N PHE A 52 -17.93 -12.80 6.78
CA PHE A 52 -17.64 -14.16 6.36
C PHE A 52 -17.12 -15.00 7.55
N THR A 53 -18.01 -15.82 8.12
CA THR A 53 -17.66 -16.84 9.12
C THR A 53 -18.44 -18.11 8.82
N PRO A 54 -17.87 -19.05 8.04
CA PRO A 54 -17.74 -20.40 8.60
C PRO A 54 -16.43 -21.15 8.27
N ASP A 55 -15.73 -20.83 7.18
CA ASP A 55 -14.59 -21.62 6.67
C ASP A 55 -13.39 -20.70 6.45
N TYR A 56 -12.40 -20.76 7.34
CA TYR A 56 -11.27 -19.83 7.56
C TYR A 56 -10.24 -19.71 6.41
N GLU A 57 -10.65 -19.88 5.16
CA GLU A 57 -9.75 -20.09 4.04
C GLU A 57 -9.50 -18.89 3.12
N GLU A 58 -10.16 -17.75 3.29
CA GLU A 58 -9.94 -16.61 2.36
C GLU A 58 -9.45 -15.33 3.05
N ASN A 59 -9.86 -15.08 4.29
CA ASN A 59 -9.41 -13.92 5.06
C ASN A 59 -7.92 -14.00 5.44
N TRP A 60 -7.26 -12.84 5.48
CA TRP A 60 -5.86 -12.62 5.88
C TRP A 60 -4.81 -13.32 5.00
N ARG A 61 -5.23 -13.80 3.83
CA ARG A 61 -4.37 -14.54 2.89
C ARG A 61 -3.76 -13.69 1.78
N TRP A 62 -4.18 -12.44 1.61
CA TRP A 62 -3.59 -11.57 0.59
C TRP A 62 -2.07 -11.47 0.78
N ARG A 63 -1.32 -11.64 -0.31
CA ARG A 63 0.14 -11.54 -0.35
C ARG A 63 0.55 -10.71 -1.55
N PHE A 64 1.45 -9.77 -1.30
CA PHE A 64 2.10 -8.99 -2.33
C PHE A 64 3.15 -9.84 -3.08
N GLN A 65 3.25 -9.63 -4.39
CA GLN A 65 4.32 -10.13 -5.25
C GLN A 65 4.99 -8.95 -5.96
N TRP A 66 6.32 -8.92 -6.01
CA TRP A 66 7.08 -7.78 -6.52
C TRP A 66 6.77 -7.41 -7.97
N GLU A 67 6.37 -8.40 -8.76
CA GLU A 67 5.98 -8.28 -10.16
C GLU A 67 4.71 -7.44 -10.33
N GLN A 68 3.88 -7.32 -9.29
CA GLN A 68 2.69 -6.47 -9.30
C GLN A 68 3.05 -4.98 -9.21
N LEU A 69 4.23 -4.64 -8.67
CA LEU A 69 4.63 -3.26 -8.44
C LEU A 69 5.22 -2.63 -9.71
N LYS A 70 4.34 -2.01 -10.51
CA LYS A 70 4.71 -1.28 -11.72
C LYS A 70 5.55 -0.05 -11.38
N GLN A 71 6.52 0.28 -12.24
CA GLN A 71 7.34 1.49 -12.09
C GLN A 71 6.49 2.76 -12.07
N SER A 72 5.42 2.82 -12.87
CA SER A 72 4.48 3.93 -12.89
C SER A 72 3.80 4.19 -11.54
N ALA A 73 3.49 3.14 -10.78
CA ALA A 73 2.90 3.28 -9.44
C ALA A 73 3.92 3.85 -8.44
N LYS A 74 5.19 3.42 -8.53
CA LYS A 74 6.29 3.96 -7.70
C LYS A 74 6.48 5.46 -7.96
N ASP A 75 6.58 5.84 -9.23
CA ASP A 75 6.82 7.22 -9.63
C ASP A 75 5.65 8.12 -9.24
N LYS A 76 4.42 7.64 -9.43
CA LYS A 76 3.20 8.36 -9.03
C LYS A 76 3.12 8.54 -7.52
N LEU A 77 3.38 7.49 -6.74
CA LEU A 77 3.39 7.58 -5.27
C LEU A 77 4.47 8.56 -4.80
N LYS A 78 5.70 8.44 -5.31
CA LYS A 78 6.81 9.36 -4.98
C LYS A 78 6.44 10.81 -5.29
N SER A 79 5.88 11.06 -6.47
CA SER A 79 5.46 12.39 -6.90
C SER A 79 4.39 12.97 -5.98
N LEU A 80 3.32 12.21 -5.68
CA LEU A 80 2.26 12.69 -4.81
C LEU A 80 2.73 12.92 -3.37
N THR A 81 3.55 12.02 -2.83
CA THR A 81 4.17 12.18 -1.51
C THR A 81 5.01 13.45 -1.43
N TYR A 82 5.75 13.79 -2.50
CA TYR A 82 6.52 15.02 -2.57
C TYR A 82 5.61 16.26 -2.68
N ILE A 83 4.66 16.26 -3.62
CA ILE A 83 3.73 17.38 -3.86
C ILE A 83 2.95 17.77 -2.60
N TYR A 84 2.52 16.79 -1.81
CA TYR A 84 1.76 17.03 -0.59
C TYR A 84 2.64 17.16 0.67
N GLY A 85 3.96 17.29 0.52
CA GLY A 85 4.86 17.57 1.65
C GLY A 85 4.98 16.42 2.66
N ARG A 86 4.71 15.18 2.24
CA ARG A 86 4.78 13.98 3.09
C ARG A 86 6.04 13.14 2.86
N HIS A 87 7.08 13.74 2.28
CA HIS A 87 8.38 13.12 2.09
C HIS A 87 9.26 13.31 3.32
N LEU A 88 10.24 12.42 3.50
CA LEU A 88 11.26 12.62 4.53
C LEU A 88 12.11 13.86 4.20
N PRO A 89 12.51 14.64 5.22
CA PRO A 89 13.52 15.69 5.04
C PRO A 89 14.80 15.12 4.44
N GLU A 90 15.54 15.89 3.65
CA GLU A 90 16.77 15.44 2.99
C GLU A 90 17.79 14.89 4.01
N GLU A 91 17.84 15.48 5.20
CA GLU A 91 18.72 15.07 6.29
C GLU A 91 18.37 13.66 6.84
N ALA A 92 17.13 13.21 6.67
CA ALA A 92 16.71 11.86 7.06
C ALA A 92 17.05 10.80 5.99
N LEU A 93 17.32 11.21 4.74
CA LEU A 93 17.75 10.32 3.65
C LEU A 93 19.24 9.98 3.70
N GLU A 94 20.03 10.75 4.46
CA GLU A 94 21.47 10.49 4.66
C GLU A 94 21.77 9.45 5.74
N ARG A 95 20.74 8.93 6.43
CA ARG A 95 20.94 7.81 7.36
C ARG A 95 21.35 6.59 6.53
N PRO A 96 22.58 6.07 6.68
CA PRO A 96 22.98 4.90 5.94
C PRO A 96 22.08 3.74 6.37
N ASP A 97 21.54 2.99 5.41
CA ASP A 97 20.66 1.82 5.60
C ASP A 97 21.30 0.68 6.43
N THR A 98 22.48 0.88 7.01
CA THR A 98 23.37 -0.11 7.61
C THR A 98 23.16 -0.39 9.10
N GLU A 99 22.06 0.06 9.70
CA GLU A 99 21.71 -0.31 11.09
C GLU A 99 20.37 -1.06 11.21
N ALA A 100 19.87 -1.64 10.11
CA ALA A 100 19.05 -2.84 10.25
C ALA A 100 20.01 -4.02 10.39
N GLY A 101 20.29 -4.44 11.63
CA GLY A 101 21.02 -5.67 11.91
C GLY A 101 20.34 -6.87 11.27
N VAL A 102 20.75 -7.19 10.03
CA VAL A 102 20.61 -8.52 9.46
C VAL A 102 21.66 -9.36 10.17
N ASP A 103 21.26 -9.97 11.27
CA ASP A 103 22.04 -11.04 11.90
C ASP A 103 21.98 -12.22 10.91
N GLU A 104 22.99 -12.30 10.04
CA GLU A 104 23.25 -13.44 9.17
C GLU A 104 23.58 -14.67 10.03
N LYS A 105 22.54 -15.29 10.56
CA LYS A 105 22.55 -16.70 10.92
C LYS A 105 21.41 -17.39 10.18
N THR A 106 21.69 -17.75 8.93
CA THR A 106 21.07 -18.92 8.31
C THR A 106 21.36 -20.14 9.19
N ASP A 107 20.33 -20.72 9.81
CA ASP A 107 20.03 -22.15 9.64
C ASP A 107 18.82 -22.60 10.47
N SER A 108 17.94 -23.38 9.81
CA SER A 108 16.92 -24.28 10.39
C SER A 108 15.56 -23.69 10.80
N ILE A 109 14.74 -23.29 9.83
CA ILE A 109 13.28 -23.34 10.03
C ILE A 109 12.84 -24.80 9.91
N LYS A 110 12.60 -25.47 11.05
CA LYS A 110 11.87 -26.74 11.09
C LYS A 110 10.44 -26.49 10.61
N GLN A 111 9.99 -27.28 9.63
CA GLN A 111 8.60 -27.28 9.17
C GLN A 111 7.62 -27.51 10.33
N PRO A 112 6.48 -26.80 10.40
CA PRO A 112 5.50 -27.03 11.46
C PRO A 112 4.84 -28.40 11.29
N LYS A 113 4.68 -29.13 12.40
CA LYS A 113 3.88 -30.37 12.45
C LYS A 113 2.41 -30.02 12.20
N ALA A 114 1.79 -30.73 11.27
CA ALA A 114 0.34 -30.78 11.13
C ALA A 114 -0.27 -31.31 12.44
N TYR A 115 -1.27 -30.59 12.94
CA TYR A 115 -2.22 -31.08 13.94
C TYR A 115 -3.49 -31.55 13.24
#